data_AF-A0A6A4VVB0-F1
#
_entry.id   AF-A0A6A4VVB0-F1
#
_cell.length_a   1.000
_cell.length_b   1.000
_cell.length_c   1.000
_cell.angle_alpha   90.00
_cell.angle_beta   90.00
_cell.angle_gamma   90.00
#
_symmetry.space_group_name_H-M   'P 1'
#
loop_
_entity.id
_entity.type
_entity.pdbx_description
1 polymer ?
#
loop_
_entity_poly.entity_id
_entity_poly.type
_entity_poly.pdbx_seq_one_letter_code
_entity_poly.pdbx_strand_id
1 'polypeptide(L)'
;MEAKDIKKAMMDCLKDDDVQSLLLGKMEAIVAKAVAAKDQEIAELKDQLRRTNDQLNELEQYSRRLCVNIAGVPETANESTDQLVTDLAKMAGVAIAPADIDRTHRIGKPGTGKARPIIVRFANFTKRQELYNARRELRKPRPVRGSTVTPEVAGRTFLSDNLTRQNQHTMYVARNMKKEGKIHSAWTDVGKMKIRIREGAQKTVIRSLEDLYAAVDPDRRPGDAAAAPSDDEGFRPVPGRGRSGRRDRAAR
;
A
#
# COMPACT_ATOMS: atom_id res chain seq x y z
N MET A 1 13.23 47.31 -61.55
CA MET A 1 12.86 47.29 -60.12
C MET A 1 14.05 46.72 -59.37
N GLU A 2 14.73 47.50 -58.54
CA GLU A 2 15.93 47.03 -57.84
C GLU A 2 15.54 46.04 -56.72
N ALA A 3 16.43 45.10 -56.39
CA ALA A 3 16.18 44.10 -55.35
C ALA A 3 15.82 44.69 -53.97
N LYS A 4 16.26 45.93 -53.71
CA LYS A 4 15.92 46.68 -52.49
C LYS A 4 14.45 47.09 -52.43
N ASP A 5 13.85 47.46 -53.56
CA ASP A 5 12.45 47.90 -53.63
C ASP A 5 11.51 46.71 -53.41
N ILE A 6 11.84 45.56 -54.00
CA ILE A 6 11.09 44.31 -53.83
C ILE A 6 11.15 43.86 -52.36
N LYS A 7 12.32 43.94 -51.72
CA LYS A 7 12.49 43.61 -50.30
C LYS A 7 11.66 44.51 -49.40
N LYS A 8 11.60 45.82 -49.70
CA LYS A 8 10.81 46.78 -48.93
C LYS A 8 9.30 46.50 -49.07
N ALA A 9 8.84 46.27 -50.30
CA ALA A 9 7.44 45.94 -50.57
C ALA A 9 7.00 44.65 -49.86
N MET A 10 7.83 43.60 -49.86
CA MET A 10 7.53 42.36 -49.11
C MET A 10 7.48 42.59 -47.60
N MET A 11 8.38 43.42 -47.05
CA MET A 11 8.39 43.72 -45.61
C MET A 11 7.18 44.54 -45.17
N ASP A 12 6.71 45.47 -46.01
CA ASP A 12 5.53 46.26 -45.70
C ASP A 12 4.24 45.40 -45.82
N CYS A 13 4.21 44.43 -46.73
CA CYS A 13 3.12 43.45 -46.85
C CYS A 13 3.07 42.48 -45.63
N LEU A 14 4.20 42.18 -45.00
CA LEU A 14 4.26 41.41 -43.75
C LEU A 14 3.85 42.21 -42.51
N LYS A 15 3.79 43.55 -42.59
CA LYS A 15 3.30 44.44 -41.53
C LYS A 15 1.81 44.73 -41.65
N ASP A 16 1.20 44.29 -42.74
CA ASP A 16 -0.24 44.42 -42.96
C ASP A 16 -0.99 43.57 -41.92
N ASP A 17 -1.92 44.18 -41.20
CA ASP A 17 -2.65 43.55 -40.11
C ASP A 17 -3.51 42.36 -40.60
N ASP A 18 -4.02 42.41 -41.83
CA ASP A 18 -4.81 41.31 -42.41
C ASP A 18 -3.91 40.12 -42.76
N VAL A 19 -2.71 40.38 -43.29
CA VAL A 19 -1.71 39.33 -43.57
C VAL A 19 -1.19 38.72 -42.27
N GLN A 20 -0.92 39.53 -41.24
CA GLN A 20 -0.49 39.06 -39.94
C GLN A 20 -1.55 38.22 -39.24
N SER A 21 -2.82 38.66 -39.25
CA SER A 21 -3.92 37.92 -38.63
C SER A 21 -4.17 36.57 -39.32
N LEU A 22 -4.08 36.50 -40.66
CA LEU A 22 -4.20 35.26 -41.42
C LEU A 22 -3.05 34.29 -41.10
N LEU A 23 -1.81 34.79 -41.01
CA LEU A 23 -0.65 34.00 -40.62
C LEU A 23 -0.77 33.49 -39.18
N LEU A 24 -1.15 34.35 -38.23
CA LEU A 24 -1.38 33.95 -36.84
C LEU A 24 -2.45 32.87 -36.75
N GLY A 25 -3.61 33.04 -37.39
CA GLY A 25 -4.68 32.04 -37.35
C GLY A 25 -4.26 30.68 -37.93
N LYS A 26 -3.44 30.67 -39.01
CA LYS A 26 -2.86 29.44 -39.54
C LYS A 26 -1.84 28.81 -38.58
N MET A 27 -0.99 29.62 -37.95
CA MET A 27 -0.02 29.14 -36.96
C MET A 27 -0.72 28.58 -35.72
N GLU A 28 -1.71 29.28 -35.19
CA GLU A 28 -2.55 28.83 -34.07
C GLU A 28 -3.24 27.51 -34.39
N ALA A 29 -3.80 27.34 -35.58
CA ALA A 29 -4.43 26.09 -35.99
C ALA A 29 -3.43 24.92 -36.05
N ILE A 30 -2.22 25.16 -36.59
CA ILE A 30 -1.15 24.14 -36.66
C ILE A 30 -0.67 23.78 -35.26
N VAL A 31 -0.41 24.79 -34.41
CA VAL A 31 0.04 24.61 -33.03
C VAL A 31 -1.03 23.88 -32.22
N ALA A 32 -2.30 24.30 -32.30
CA ALA A 32 -3.40 23.64 -31.62
C ALA A 32 -3.54 22.17 -32.01
N LYS A 33 -3.41 21.85 -33.31
CA LYS A 33 -3.42 20.47 -33.78
C LYS A 33 -2.23 19.66 -33.24
N ALA A 34 -1.03 20.25 -33.23
CA ALA A 34 0.16 19.60 -32.70
C ALA A 34 0.08 19.36 -31.18
N VAL A 35 -0.42 20.35 -30.43
CA VAL A 35 -0.66 20.27 -28.98
C VAL A 35 -1.69 19.20 -28.68
N ALA A 36 -2.83 19.19 -29.37
CA ALA A 36 -3.87 18.17 -29.17
C ALA A 36 -3.37 16.74 -29.43
N ALA A 37 -2.57 16.55 -30.49
CA ALA A 37 -1.95 15.25 -30.77
C ALA A 37 -0.98 14.82 -29.66
N LYS A 38 -0.19 15.76 -29.12
CA LYS A 38 0.72 15.50 -28.01
C LYS A 38 -0.01 15.24 -26.70
N ASP A 39 -1.10 15.94 -26.42
CA ASP A 39 -1.93 15.71 -25.24
C ASP A 39 -2.58 14.32 -25.28
N GLN A 40 -3.03 13.88 -26.47
CA GLN A 40 -3.53 12.53 -26.67
C GLN A 40 -2.43 11.48 -26.40
N GLU A 41 -1.25 11.65 -26.99
CA GLU A 41 -0.10 10.75 -26.77
C GLU A 41 0.29 10.70 -25.28
N ILE A 42 0.32 11.84 -24.61
CA ILE A 42 0.60 11.93 -23.16
C ILE A 42 -0.47 11.18 -22.35
N ALA A 43 -1.75 11.29 -22.71
CA ALA A 43 -2.83 10.57 -22.05
C ALA A 43 -2.67 9.05 -22.21
N GLU A 44 -2.39 8.59 -23.44
CA GLU A 44 -2.17 7.17 -23.74
C GLU A 44 -0.94 6.61 -23.00
N LEU A 45 0.17 7.35 -22.97
CA LEU A 45 1.39 6.95 -22.25
C LEU A 45 1.17 6.90 -20.74
N LYS A 46 0.46 7.88 -20.15
CA LYS A 46 0.10 7.86 -18.72
C LYS A 46 -0.77 6.65 -18.39
N ASP A 47 -1.69 6.30 -19.28
CA ASP A 47 -2.54 5.12 -19.14
C ASP A 47 -1.75 3.81 -19.20
N GLN A 48 -0.83 3.68 -20.13
CA GLN A 48 0.06 2.51 -20.23
C GLN A 48 0.96 2.39 -19.00
N LEU A 49 1.54 3.51 -18.55
CA LEU A 49 2.40 3.54 -17.37
C LEU A 49 1.63 3.10 -16.12
N ARG A 50 0.40 3.59 -15.94
CA ARG A 50 -0.47 3.16 -14.84
C ARG A 50 -0.73 1.64 -14.88
N ARG A 51 -1.18 1.12 -16.02
CA ARG A 51 -1.46 -0.33 -16.18
C ARG A 51 -0.23 -1.19 -15.91
N THR A 52 0.93 -0.76 -16.40
CA THR A 52 2.20 -1.46 -16.19
C THR A 52 2.59 -1.46 -14.72
N ASN A 53 2.47 -0.32 -14.03
CA ASN A 53 2.75 -0.24 -12.60
C ASN A 53 1.79 -1.11 -11.78
N ASP A 54 0.52 -1.16 -12.14
CA ASP A 54 -0.47 -2.01 -11.46
C ASP A 54 -0.12 -3.50 -11.61
N GLN A 55 0.28 -3.93 -12.80
CA GLN A 55 0.74 -5.30 -13.07
C GLN A 55 2.02 -5.63 -12.30
N LEU A 56 2.99 -4.71 -12.27
CA LEU A 56 4.22 -4.89 -11.50
C LEU A 56 3.92 -5.04 -10.00
N ASN A 57 3.05 -4.19 -9.46
CA ASN A 57 2.63 -4.26 -8.06
C ASN A 57 1.90 -5.58 -7.76
N GLU A 58 1.06 -6.08 -8.67
CA GLU A 58 0.38 -7.38 -8.51
C GLU A 58 1.37 -8.54 -8.49
N LEU A 59 2.32 -8.58 -9.42
CA LEU A 59 3.37 -9.60 -9.47
C LEU A 59 4.26 -9.57 -8.23
N GLU A 60 4.67 -8.37 -7.82
CA GLU A 60 5.46 -8.17 -6.60
C GLU A 60 4.67 -8.64 -5.37
N GLN A 61 3.39 -8.29 -5.26
CA GLN A 61 2.53 -8.75 -4.17
C GLN A 61 2.33 -10.27 -4.16
N TYR A 62 2.20 -10.88 -5.34
CA TYR A 62 2.10 -12.33 -5.50
C TYR A 62 3.37 -13.04 -5.02
N SER A 63 4.55 -12.49 -5.35
CA SER A 63 5.84 -13.03 -4.88
C SER A 63 5.97 -13.03 -3.34
N ARG A 64 5.27 -12.09 -2.67
CA ARG A 64 5.23 -11.91 -1.21
C ARG A 64 4.16 -12.75 -0.51
N ARG A 65 3.35 -13.54 -1.22
CA ARG A 65 2.23 -14.32 -0.61
C ARG A 65 2.68 -15.28 0.50
N LEU A 66 3.91 -15.79 0.41
CA LEU A 66 4.53 -16.69 1.39
C LEU A 66 5.22 -15.94 2.53
N CYS A 67 5.20 -14.60 2.52
CA CYS A 67 5.86 -13.78 3.51
C CYS A 67 4.87 -13.26 4.56
N VAL A 68 5.31 -13.23 5.82
CA VAL A 68 4.60 -12.66 6.96
C VAL A 68 5.55 -11.74 7.71
N ASN A 69 5.04 -10.59 8.14
CA ASN A 69 5.76 -9.64 8.97
C ASN A 69 5.36 -9.83 10.43
N ILE A 70 6.36 -9.94 11.30
CA ILE A 70 6.26 -10.13 12.74
C ILE A 70 6.87 -8.90 13.42
N ALA A 71 6.07 -8.16 14.16
CA ALA A 71 6.51 -6.95 14.88
C ALA A 71 6.26 -7.08 16.38
N GLY A 72 7.04 -6.37 17.18
CA GLY A 72 6.91 -6.36 18.65
C GLY A 72 7.83 -7.34 19.38
N VAL A 73 8.72 -8.02 18.66
CA VAL A 73 9.78 -8.86 19.25
C VAL A 73 11.02 -8.00 19.49
N PRO A 74 11.52 -7.85 20.73
CA PRO A 74 12.76 -7.15 21.03
C PRO A 74 13.95 -7.69 20.24
N GLU A 75 14.93 -6.85 19.94
CA GLU A 75 16.19 -7.28 19.30
C GLU A 75 17.20 -7.64 20.39
N THR A 76 17.87 -8.79 20.23
CA THR A 76 19.02 -9.17 21.07
C THR A 76 20.26 -9.40 20.22
N ALA A 77 21.44 -9.21 20.82
CA ALA A 77 22.70 -9.52 20.15
C ALA A 77 22.77 -11.02 19.85
N ASN A 78 23.24 -11.38 18.66
CA ASN A 78 23.37 -12.77 18.18
C ASN A 78 22.04 -13.56 18.22
N GLU A 79 20.90 -12.90 17.95
CA GLU A 79 19.61 -13.57 17.88
C GLU A 79 19.50 -14.50 16.66
N SER A 80 18.81 -15.63 16.82
CA SER A 80 18.35 -16.45 15.71
C SER A 80 16.90 -16.09 15.38
N THR A 81 16.67 -15.45 14.23
CA THR A 81 15.31 -15.09 13.80
C THR A 81 14.46 -16.34 13.51
N ASP A 82 15.07 -17.45 13.06
CA ASP A 82 14.37 -18.73 12.87
C ASP A 82 13.84 -19.29 14.20
N GLN A 83 14.65 -19.20 15.26
CA GLN A 83 14.24 -19.64 16.60
C GLN A 83 13.12 -18.76 17.15
N LEU A 84 13.23 -17.43 17.00
CA LEU A 84 12.18 -16.49 17.44
C LEU A 84 10.84 -16.78 16.75
N VAL A 85 10.84 -17.03 15.44
CA VAL A 85 9.64 -17.37 14.68
C VAL A 85 9.07 -18.71 15.13
N THR A 86 9.92 -19.72 15.32
CA THR A 86 9.52 -21.06 15.75
C THR A 86 8.91 -21.05 17.15
N ASP A 87 9.51 -20.30 18.08
CA ASP A 87 9.02 -20.16 19.45
C ASP A 87 7.67 -19.44 19.49
N LEU A 88 7.53 -18.34 18.74
CA LEU A 88 6.24 -17.64 18.59
C LEU A 88 5.17 -18.57 18.02
N ALA A 89 5.49 -19.34 16.99
CA ALA A 89 4.56 -20.29 16.39
C ALA A 89 4.11 -21.35 17.40
N LYS A 90 5.04 -21.92 18.18
CA LYS A 90 4.72 -22.88 19.25
C LYS A 90 3.86 -22.25 20.35
N MET A 91 4.03 -20.97 20.66
CA MET A 91 3.15 -20.26 21.62
C MET A 91 1.74 -20.04 21.07
N ALA A 92 1.61 -19.80 19.76
CA ALA A 92 0.34 -19.86 19.06
C ALA A 92 -0.18 -21.31 18.91
N GLY A 93 0.67 -22.28 19.25
CA GLY A 93 0.62 -23.74 19.05
C GLY A 93 0.32 -24.18 17.64
N VAL A 94 1.13 -23.63 16.76
CA VAL A 94 1.45 -24.14 15.44
C VAL A 94 2.85 -24.73 15.49
N ALA A 95 3.02 -25.96 15.00
CA ALA A 95 4.32 -26.57 14.86
C ALA A 95 4.93 -26.19 13.51
N ILE A 96 6.09 -25.54 13.55
CA ILE A 96 6.87 -25.13 12.38
C ILE A 96 8.23 -25.83 12.47
N ALA A 97 8.57 -26.60 11.44
CA ALA A 97 9.88 -27.22 11.31
C ALA A 97 10.85 -26.28 10.58
N PRO A 98 12.17 -26.47 10.71
CA PRO A 98 13.15 -25.69 9.95
C PRO A 98 12.91 -25.74 8.43
N ALA A 99 12.48 -26.90 7.90
CA ALA A 99 12.16 -27.07 6.48
C ALA A 99 10.92 -26.29 6.00
N ASP A 100 10.07 -25.81 6.92
CA ASP A 100 8.91 -24.97 6.57
C ASP A 100 9.31 -23.51 6.36
N ILE A 101 10.51 -23.12 6.79
CA ILE A 101 11.06 -21.77 6.69
C ILE A 101 12.05 -21.74 5.53
N ASP A 102 11.83 -20.80 4.60
CA ASP A 102 12.76 -20.54 3.49
C ASP A 102 13.82 -19.53 3.93
N ARG A 103 13.40 -18.41 4.53
CA ARG A 103 14.31 -17.37 5.05
C ARG A 103 13.65 -16.51 6.10
N THR A 104 14.41 -16.12 7.13
CA THR A 104 14.02 -15.06 8.07
C THR A 104 15.11 -13.99 8.18
N HIS A 105 14.72 -12.76 8.50
CA HIS A 105 15.63 -11.67 8.86
C HIS A 105 14.85 -10.46 9.40
N ARG A 106 15.54 -9.54 10.07
CA ARG A 106 15.00 -8.21 10.43
C ARG A 106 14.97 -7.30 9.21
N ILE A 107 13.90 -6.51 9.06
CA ILE A 107 13.79 -5.48 8.01
C ILE A 107 14.00 -4.09 8.60
N GLY A 108 14.74 -3.26 7.88
CA GLY A 108 14.89 -1.83 8.16
C GLY A 108 16.25 -1.49 8.74
N LYS A 109 16.50 -0.18 8.82
CA LYS A 109 17.74 0.36 9.39
C LYS A 109 17.74 0.14 10.90
N PRO A 110 18.85 -0.32 11.51
CA PRO A 110 19.01 -0.30 12.96
C PRO A 110 18.79 1.13 13.46
N GLY A 111 18.00 1.29 14.51
CA GLY A 111 17.66 2.61 15.06
C GLY A 111 17.34 2.52 16.53
N THR A 112 17.43 3.66 17.22
CA THR A 112 17.10 3.78 18.64
C THR A 112 15.59 3.82 18.84
N GLY A 113 15.08 2.91 19.68
CA GLY A 113 13.74 3.00 20.26
C GLY A 113 12.69 1.99 19.77
N LYS A 114 12.76 1.48 18.53
CA LYS A 114 11.81 0.45 18.04
C LYS A 114 12.54 -0.75 17.45
N ALA A 115 12.22 -1.93 17.97
CA ALA A 115 12.70 -3.18 17.40
C ALA A 115 12.18 -3.35 15.96
N ARG A 116 13.08 -3.69 15.06
CA ARG A 116 12.80 -3.92 13.65
C ARG A 116 11.87 -5.13 13.50
N PRO A 117 10.90 -5.10 12.58
CA PRO A 117 10.07 -6.26 12.30
C PRO A 117 10.92 -7.39 11.71
N ILE A 118 10.57 -8.63 12.03
CA ILE A 118 11.09 -9.83 11.36
C ILE A 118 10.19 -10.12 10.17
N ILE A 119 10.77 -10.36 9.00
CA ILE A 119 10.09 -11.04 7.91
C ILE A 119 10.44 -12.51 7.95
N VAL A 120 9.41 -13.34 7.81
CA VAL A 120 9.57 -14.77 7.53
C VAL A 120 8.99 -15.07 6.17
N ARG A 121 9.75 -15.75 5.34
CA ARG A 121 9.28 -16.41 4.13
C ARG A 121 9.18 -17.89 4.41
N PHE A 122 8.01 -18.46 4.13
CA PHE A 122 7.76 -19.89 4.27
C PHE A 122 8.05 -20.63 2.96
N ALA A 123 8.51 -21.87 3.08
CA ALA A 123 8.66 -22.79 1.96
C ALA A 123 7.30 -23.23 1.41
N ASN A 124 6.28 -23.35 2.27
CA ASN A 124 4.95 -23.80 1.88
C ASN A 124 3.84 -22.84 2.32
N PHE A 125 2.79 -22.76 1.50
CA PHE A 125 1.65 -21.87 1.75
C PHE A 125 0.81 -22.30 2.94
N THR A 126 0.69 -23.62 3.17
CA THR A 126 -0.14 -24.19 4.23
C THR A 126 0.36 -23.77 5.62
N LYS A 127 1.66 -23.89 5.90
CA LYS A 127 2.27 -23.51 7.20
C LYS A 127 2.24 -22.02 7.42
N ARG A 128 2.50 -21.25 6.36
CA ARG A 128 2.29 -19.80 6.37
C ARG A 128 0.88 -19.47 6.84
N GLN A 129 -0.13 -20.12 6.26
CA GLN A 129 -1.53 -19.83 6.57
C GLN A 129 -1.94 -20.34 7.94
N GLU A 130 -1.42 -21.49 8.37
CA GLU A 130 -1.61 -22.07 9.70
C GLU A 130 -1.17 -21.08 10.78
N LEU A 131 0.07 -20.57 10.69
CA LEU A 131 0.58 -19.54 11.59
C LEU A 131 -0.23 -18.25 11.52
N TYR A 132 -0.52 -17.78 10.30
CA TYR A 132 -1.26 -16.53 10.12
C TYR A 132 -2.65 -16.62 10.75
N ASN A 133 -3.36 -17.74 10.62
CA ASN A 133 -4.67 -17.94 11.24
C ASN A 133 -4.58 -18.01 12.77
N ALA A 134 -3.54 -18.68 13.30
CA ALA A 134 -3.30 -18.79 14.74
C ALA A 134 -2.80 -17.49 15.39
N ARG A 135 -2.55 -16.41 14.63
CA ARG A 135 -2.05 -15.13 15.18
C ARG A 135 -2.87 -14.54 16.33
N ARG A 136 -4.15 -14.87 16.43
CA ARG A 136 -5.02 -14.40 17.53
C ARG A 136 -4.72 -15.12 18.84
N GLU A 137 -4.23 -16.36 18.76
CA GLU A 137 -3.85 -17.17 19.92
C GLU A 137 -2.62 -16.62 20.62
N LEU A 138 -1.78 -15.84 19.92
CA LEU A 138 -0.66 -15.11 20.53
C LEU A 138 -1.11 -14.13 21.62
N ARG A 139 -2.37 -13.68 21.63
CA ARG A 139 -2.93 -12.84 22.71
C ARG A 139 -3.10 -13.60 24.03
N LYS A 140 -3.10 -14.93 23.97
CA LYS A 140 -3.14 -15.85 25.12
C LYS A 140 -2.09 -16.94 24.88
N PRO A 141 -0.81 -16.57 24.87
CA PRO A 141 0.25 -17.46 24.42
C PRO A 141 0.40 -18.64 25.38
N ARG A 142 0.61 -19.82 24.81
CA ARG A 142 0.93 -21.03 25.58
C ARG A 142 2.39 -20.94 26.05
N PRO A 143 2.69 -21.02 27.35
CA PRO A 143 4.06 -21.00 27.83
C PRO A 143 4.85 -22.19 27.26
N VAL A 144 6.00 -21.91 26.65
CA VAL A 144 6.92 -22.91 26.12
C VAL A 144 8.19 -22.86 26.96
N ARG A 145 8.55 -23.98 27.60
CA ARG A 145 9.79 -24.08 28.39
C ARG A 145 11.01 -23.95 27.48
N GLY A 146 12.00 -23.15 27.89
CA GLY A 146 13.23 -22.92 27.14
C GLY A 146 13.07 -22.05 25.90
N SER A 147 11.92 -21.38 25.72
CA SER A 147 11.71 -20.44 24.61
C SER A 147 12.54 -19.17 24.79
N THR A 148 13.06 -18.65 23.69
CA THR A 148 13.77 -17.36 23.64
C THR A 148 12.80 -16.18 23.81
N VAL A 149 11.53 -16.39 23.43
CA VAL A 149 10.46 -15.40 23.55
C VAL A 149 9.69 -15.64 24.85
N THR A 150 9.36 -14.58 25.58
CA THR A 150 8.49 -14.68 26.76
C THR A 150 7.01 -14.60 26.37
N PRO A 151 6.09 -15.18 27.17
CA PRO A 151 4.65 -15.05 26.94
C PRO A 151 4.18 -13.58 26.85
N GLU A 152 4.79 -12.67 27.59
CA GLU A 152 4.47 -11.24 27.55
C GLU A 152 4.81 -10.60 26.20
N VAL A 153 5.98 -10.93 25.65
CA VAL A 153 6.41 -10.47 24.33
C VAL A 153 5.51 -11.06 23.25
N ALA A 154 5.21 -12.36 23.32
CA ALA A 154 4.29 -13.01 22.39
C ALA A 154 2.90 -12.35 22.42
N GLY A 155 2.39 -12.01 23.61
CA GLY A 155 1.13 -11.28 23.82
C GLY A 155 1.05 -9.92 23.13
N ARG A 156 2.20 -9.26 22.97
CA ARG A 156 2.33 -7.94 22.31
C ARG A 156 2.80 -8.04 20.86
N THR A 157 3.06 -9.24 20.37
CA THR A 157 3.55 -9.47 19.01
C THR A 157 2.41 -9.40 18.01
N PHE A 158 2.65 -8.76 16.86
CA PHE A 158 1.68 -8.60 15.79
C PHE A 158 2.16 -9.28 14.51
N LEU A 159 1.33 -10.15 13.96
CA LEU A 159 1.53 -10.77 12.65
C LEU A 159 0.67 -10.06 11.62
N SER A 160 1.28 -9.74 10.47
CA SER A 160 0.62 -9.07 9.35
C SER A 160 1.11 -9.61 8.01
N ASP A 161 0.29 -9.49 6.97
CA ASP A 161 0.72 -9.83 5.61
C ASP A 161 1.88 -8.91 5.19
N ASN A 162 2.85 -9.46 4.45
CA ASN A 162 3.87 -8.64 3.81
C ASN A 162 3.30 -8.00 2.53
N LEU A 163 3.00 -6.71 2.60
CA LEU A 163 2.44 -5.95 1.49
C LEU A 163 3.53 -5.17 0.74
N THR A 164 3.23 -4.82 -0.51
CA THR A 164 4.00 -3.81 -1.25
C THR A 164 3.88 -2.44 -0.60
N ARG A 165 4.81 -1.52 -0.90
CA ARG A 165 4.77 -0.15 -0.38
C ARG A 165 3.43 0.51 -0.74
N GLN A 166 2.99 0.36 -1.98
CA GLN A 166 1.71 0.88 -2.48
C GLN A 166 0.53 0.28 -1.72
N ASN A 167 0.45 -1.05 -1.61
CA ASN A 167 -0.66 -1.72 -0.92
C ASN A 167 -0.68 -1.41 0.59
N GLN A 168 0.50 -1.29 1.20
CA GLN A 168 0.62 -0.86 2.59
C GLN A 168 0.09 0.55 2.80
N HIS A 169 0.40 1.47 1.87
CA HIS A 169 -0.14 2.83 1.89
C HIS A 169 -1.66 2.85 1.71
N THR A 170 -2.21 2.13 0.73
CA THR A 170 -3.66 1.99 0.55
C THR A 170 -4.34 1.47 1.82
N MET A 171 -3.77 0.44 2.45
CA MET A 171 -4.31 -0.10 3.71
C MET A 171 -4.15 0.85 4.91
N TYR A 172 -3.15 1.73 4.89
CA TYR A 172 -3.02 2.78 5.88
C TYR A 172 -4.18 3.78 5.75
N VAL A 173 -4.43 4.27 4.54
CA VAL A 173 -5.54 5.20 4.24
C VAL A 173 -6.89 4.55 4.60
N ALA A 174 -7.13 3.30 4.20
CA ALA A 174 -8.35 2.58 4.55
C ALA A 174 -8.56 2.46 6.07
N ARG A 175 -7.48 2.21 6.84
CA ARG A 175 -7.59 2.15 8.31
C ARG A 175 -7.87 3.52 8.92
N ASN A 176 -7.41 4.62 8.34
CA ASN A 176 -7.76 5.97 8.79
C ASN A 176 -9.22 6.30 8.47
N MET A 177 -9.70 5.99 7.26
CA MET A 177 -11.13 6.11 6.91
C MET A 177 -12.03 5.32 7.86
N LYS A 178 -11.57 4.16 8.33
CA LYS A 178 -12.28 3.40 9.35
C LYS A 178 -12.38 4.15 10.69
N LYS A 179 -11.29 4.81 11.12
CA LYS A 179 -11.30 5.63 12.35
C LYS A 179 -12.23 6.83 12.21
N GLU A 180 -12.30 7.41 11.02
CA GLU A 180 -13.19 8.51 10.66
C GLU A 180 -14.66 8.06 10.49
N GLY A 181 -14.97 6.76 10.57
CA GLY A 181 -16.32 6.24 10.41
C GLY A 181 -16.82 6.13 8.97
N LYS A 182 -15.96 6.39 7.97
CA LYS A 182 -16.30 6.30 6.53
C LYS A 182 -16.45 4.85 6.04
N ILE A 183 -15.70 3.93 6.65
CA ILE A 183 -15.83 2.49 6.39
C ILE A 183 -15.89 1.70 7.69
N HIS A 184 -16.60 0.57 7.67
CA HIS A 184 -16.73 -0.29 8.83
C HIS A 184 -15.45 -1.08 9.15
N SER A 185 -14.80 -1.66 8.14
CA SER A 185 -13.60 -2.48 8.35
C SER A 185 -12.66 -2.53 7.15
N ALA A 186 -11.36 -2.62 7.43
CA ALA A 186 -10.29 -2.84 6.47
C ALA A 186 -9.31 -3.90 7.01
N TRP A 187 -9.00 -4.92 6.20
CA TRP A 187 -8.06 -5.98 6.56
C TRP A 187 -7.38 -6.55 5.32
N THR A 188 -6.34 -7.34 5.54
CA THR A 188 -5.63 -8.07 4.50
C THR A 188 -5.73 -9.56 4.74
N ASP A 189 -5.64 -10.32 3.66
CA ASP A 189 -5.64 -11.78 3.72
C ASP A 189 -4.93 -12.32 2.47
N VAL A 190 -3.79 -12.97 2.68
CA VAL A 190 -2.91 -13.47 1.61
C VAL A 190 -2.51 -12.34 0.66
N GLY A 191 -2.14 -11.19 1.23
CA GLY A 191 -1.76 -10.00 0.46
C GLY A 191 -2.91 -9.29 -0.26
N LYS A 192 -4.15 -9.81 -0.24
CA LYS A 192 -5.32 -9.14 -0.83
C LYS A 192 -5.90 -8.13 0.15
N MET A 193 -6.02 -6.88 -0.29
CA MET A 193 -6.63 -5.80 0.48
C MET A 193 -8.15 -5.89 0.41
N LYS A 194 -8.82 -5.89 1.56
CA LYS A 194 -10.25 -6.09 1.68
C LYS A 194 -10.85 -5.02 2.57
N ILE A 195 -11.98 -4.48 2.15
CA ILE A 195 -12.76 -3.52 2.93
C ILE A 195 -14.22 -3.96 3.04
N ARG A 196 -14.91 -3.33 3.97
CA ARG A 196 -16.36 -3.36 4.10
C ARG A 196 -16.84 -1.97 4.48
N ILE A 197 -17.78 -1.43 3.71
CA ILE A 197 -18.29 -0.06 3.90
C ILE A 197 -19.19 0.03 5.13
N ARG A 198 -20.21 -0.83 5.23
CA ARG A 198 -21.16 -0.87 6.35
C ARG A 198 -21.10 -2.20 7.09
N GLU A 199 -21.59 -2.26 8.32
CA GLU A 199 -21.75 -3.54 9.00
C GLU A 199 -22.69 -4.48 8.19
N GLY A 200 -22.34 -5.76 8.10
CA GLY A 200 -23.10 -6.73 7.29
C GLY A 200 -22.92 -6.65 5.76
N ALA A 201 -22.36 -5.57 5.22
CA ALA A 201 -22.16 -5.42 3.78
C ALA A 201 -21.18 -6.46 3.18
N GLN A 202 -21.29 -6.68 1.87
CA GLN A 202 -20.37 -7.54 1.13
C GLN A 202 -18.93 -7.00 1.23
N LYS A 203 -17.98 -7.93 1.29
CA LYS A 203 -16.55 -7.59 1.26
C LYS A 203 -16.17 -7.13 -0.15
N THR A 204 -15.47 -6.01 -0.24
CA THR A 204 -14.89 -5.51 -1.51
C THR A 204 -13.39 -5.72 -1.47
N VAL A 205 -12.83 -6.28 -2.55
CA VAL A 205 -11.38 -6.38 -2.74
C VAL A 205 -10.94 -5.13 -3.49
N ILE A 206 -9.98 -4.40 -2.93
CA ILE A 206 -9.40 -3.20 -3.54
C ILE A 206 -7.98 -3.53 -4.00
N ARG A 207 -7.52 -2.93 -5.10
CA ARG A 207 -6.16 -3.12 -5.64
C ARG A 207 -5.34 -1.83 -5.63
N SER A 208 -6.00 -0.68 -5.62
CA SER A 208 -5.36 0.63 -5.64
C SER A 208 -5.99 1.59 -4.64
N LEU A 209 -5.44 2.80 -4.56
CA LEU A 209 -6.01 3.88 -3.77
C LEU A 209 -7.29 4.42 -4.44
N GLU A 210 -7.34 4.44 -5.76
CA GLU A 210 -8.50 4.80 -6.56
C GLU A 210 -9.67 3.84 -6.29
N ASP A 211 -9.42 2.53 -6.26
CA ASP A 211 -10.44 1.52 -5.90
C ASP A 211 -11.01 1.77 -4.50
N LEU A 212 -10.16 2.16 -3.54
CA LEU A 212 -10.59 2.50 -2.19
C LEU A 212 -11.51 3.71 -2.20
N TYR A 213 -11.12 4.78 -2.90
CA TYR A 213 -11.93 5.99 -2.97
C TYR A 213 -13.26 5.75 -3.68
N ALA A 214 -13.25 5.09 -4.84
CA ALA A 214 -14.46 4.76 -5.59
C ALA A 214 -15.43 3.87 -4.79
N ALA A 215 -14.92 2.97 -3.95
CA ALA A 215 -15.75 2.13 -3.09
C ALA A 215 -16.41 2.90 -1.92
N VAL A 216 -15.79 3.99 -1.46
CA VAL A 216 -16.30 4.82 -0.35
C VAL A 216 -17.21 5.92 -0.85
N ASP A 217 -16.83 6.53 -1.97
CA ASP A 217 -17.54 7.64 -2.62
C ASP A 217 -17.55 7.40 -4.14
N PRO A 218 -18.61 6.75 -4.65
CA PRO A 218 -18.74 6.45 -6.07
C PRO A 218 -18.83 7.69 -6.97
N ASP A 219 -19.23 8.84 -6.41
CA ASP A 219 -19.44 10.08 -7.15
C ASP A 219 -18.17 10.95 -7.24
N ARG A 220 -17.08 10.52 -6.61
CA ARG A 220 -15.80 11.25 -6.61
C ARG A 220 -15.14 11.24 -7.99
N ARG A 221 -14.74 12.42 -8.46
CA ARG A 221 -14.02 12.57 -9.74
C ARG A 221 -12.53 12.20 -9.59
N PRO A 222 -11.91 11.53 -10.59
CA PRO A 222 -10.47 11.31 -10.61
C PRO A 222 -9.73 12.65 -10.66
N GLY A 223 -8.94 12.99 -9.63
CA GLY A 223 -8.16 14.24 -9.59
C GLY A 223 -8.21 15.01 -8.28
N ASP A 224 -9.18 14.72 -7.40
CA ASP A 224 -9.25 15.29 -6.05
C ASP A 224 -8.20 14.63 -5.16
N ALA A 225 -6.91 14.84 -5.42
CA ALA A 225 -5.85 14.19 -4.65
C ALA A 225 -5.83 14.72 -3.20
N ALA A 226 -6.00 13.83 -2.23
CA ALA A 226 -5.52 14.10 -0.88
C ALA A 226 -3.98 14.11 -0.93
N ALA A 227 -3.37 15.09 -0.25
CA ALA A 227 -1.93 15.35 -0.28
C ALA A 227 -1.07 14.07 -0.19
N ALA A 228 -0.07 13.97 -1.07
CA ALA A 228 0.92 12.90 -1.05
C ALA A 228 1.67 12.89 0.30
N PRO A 229 1.95 11.72 0.92
CA PRO A 229 2.58 11.70 2.22
C PRO A 229 4.11 11.80 2.13
N SER A 230 4.70 12.41 3.15
CA SER A 230 6.13 12.43 3.45
C SER A 230 6.67 11.04 3.78
N ASP A 231 7.97 10.85 3.52
CA ASP A 231 8.69 9.55 3.52
C ASP A 231 8.78 8.81 4.88
N ASP A 232 8.18 9.32 5.96
CA ASP A 232 8.44 8.87 7.33
C ASP A 232 7.34 7.98 7.95
N GLU A 233 6.24 7.71 7.23
CA GLU A 233 5.08 6.94 7.74
C GLU A 233 5.23 5.42 7.50
N GLY A 234 6.38 4.86 7.87
CA GLY A 234 6.59 3.41 7.92
C GLY A 234 5.65 2.69 8.91
N PHE A 235 5.52 1.37 8.74
CA PHE A 235 4.68 0.43 9.53
C PHE A 235 4.40 0.90 10.97
N ARG A 236 3.17 1.38 11.23
CA ARG A 236 2.67 1.61 12.59
C ARG A 236 1.81 0.40 13.03
N PRO A 237 2.14 -0.28 14.14
CA PRO A 237 1.30 -1.36 14.65
C PRO A 237 -0.09 -0.83 15.01
N VAL A 238 -1.12 -1.60 14.68
CA VAL A 238 -2.51 -1.26 15.00
C VAL A 238 -2.69 -1.37 16.52
N PRO A 239 -3.11 -0.30 17.23
CA PRO A 239 -3.44 -0.40 18.65
C PRO A 239 -4.52 -1.47 18.82
N GLY A 240 -4.29 -2.41 19.75
CA GLY A 240 -5.27 -3.45 20.08
C GLY A 240 -6.60 -2.79 20.43
N ARG A 241 -7.71 -3.28 19.85
CA ARG A 241 -9.06 -2.90 20.29
C ARG A 241 -9.14 -3.10 21.80
N GLY A 242 -9.20 -2.01 22.57
CA GLY A 242 -9.76 -2.01 23.91
C GLY A 242 -11.15 -2.63 23.85
N ARG A 243 -11.46 -3.51 24.79
CA ARG A 243 -12.76 -4.16 24.90
C ARG A 243 -13.85 -3.08 24.92
N SER A 244 -14.77 -3.12 23.95
CA SER A 244 -16.07 -2.48 24.11
C SER A 244 -16.75 -3.13 25.30
N GLY A 245 -17.05 -2.34 26.32
CA GLY A 245 -17.63 -2.80 27.59
C GLY A 245 -18.86 -3.68 27.35
N ARG A 246 -18.85 -4.86 27.99
CA ARG A 246 -20.10 -5.50 28.38
C ARG A 246 -20.75 -4.53 29.37
N ARG A 247 -21.88 -3.95 28.97
CA ARG A 247 -22.80 -3.32 29.93
C ARG A 247 -23.32 -4.45 30.80
N ASP A 248 -22.90 -4.48 32.06
CA ASP A 248 -23.60 -5.24 33.08
C ASP A 248 -25.01 -4.65 33.17
N ARG A 249 -26.00 -5.41 32.71
CA ARG A 249 -27.40 -5.14 33.05
C ARG A 249 -27.58 -5.63 34.48
N ALA A 250 -27.53 -4.69 35.41
CA ALA A 250 -28.24 -4.83 36.66
C ALA A 250 -29.73 -5.01 36.35
N ALA A 251 -30.31 -6.12 36.79
CA ALA A 251 -31.74 -6.31 36.90
C ALA A 251 -32.00 -7.11 38.19
N ARG A 252 -32.54 -6.38 39.16
CA ARG A 252 -33.42 -6.75 40.29
C ARG A 252 -33.27 -8.15 40.89
#